data_AF-A0A355DEI8-F1
#
_entry.id   AF-A0A355DEI8-F1
#
_cell.length_a   1.000
_cell.length_b   1.000
_cell.length_c   1.000
_cell.angle_alpha   90.00
_cell.angle_beta   90.00
_cell.angle_gamma   90.00
#
_symmetry.space_group_name_H-M   'P 1'
#
loop_
_entity.id
_entity.type
_entity.pdbx_description
1 polymer ?
#
loop_
_entity_poly.entity_id
_entity_poly.type
_entity_poly.pdbx_seq_one_letter_code
_entity_poly.pdbx_strand_id
1 'polypeptide(L)'
;GLRLTVDEITAWFRTDGDPEQADRQEGLLMDLLPGLAVVGRTTVPCVTTYTPSGHPVVDDLTPRVSAVIGGNGHVAKCAPALGEIAAGRLLGEPWPTGVDRDLFALPAG
;
A
#
# COMPACT_ATOMS: atom_id res chain seq x y z
N GLY A 1 -14.64 8.19 4.40
CA GLY A 1 -14.04 6.89 4.71
C GLY A 1 -14.79 6.26 5.85
N LEU A 2 -14.95 4.94 5.83
CA LEU A 2 -15.53 4.20 6.96
C LEU A 2 -14.55 4.25 8.15
N ARG A 3 -15.08 4.36 9.37
CA ARG A 3 -14.30 4.15 10.60
C ARG A 3 -14.63 2.76 11.10
N LEU A 4 -13.70 1.83 10.90
CA LEU A 4 -13.82 0.44 11.30
C LEU A 4 -12.81 0.15 12.40
N THR A 5 -13.20 -0.70 13.33
CA THR A 5 -12.32 -1.35 14.29
C THR A 5 -11.38 -2.34 13.60
N VAL A 6 -10.34 -2.80 14.30
CA VAL A 6 -9.42 -3.82 13.80
C VAL A 6 -10.17 -5.12 13.46
N ASP A 7 -11.12 -5.52 14.30
CA ASP A 7 -11.91 -6.74 14.09
C ASP A 7 -12.81 -6.61 12.86
N GLU A 8 -13.42 -5.45 12.63
CA GLU A 8 -14.23 -5.18 11.43
C GLU A 8 -13.37 -5.18 10.16
N ILE A 9 -12.19 -4.57 10.17
CA ILE A 9 -11.24 -4.63 9.04
C ILE A 9 -10.84 -6.08 8.77
N THR A 10 -10.53 -6.83 9.83
CA THR A 10 -10.10 -8.23 9.72
C THR A 10 -11.23 -9.12 9.17
N ALA A 11 -12.47 -8.89 9.61
CA ALA A 11 -13.64 -9.57 9.07
C ALA A 11 -13.85 -9.21 7.59
N TRP A 12 -13.69 -7.93 7.23
CA TRP A 12 -13.80 -7.46 5.86
C TRP A 12 -12.79 -8.11 4.91
N PHE A 13 -11.54 -8.35 5.35
CA PHE A 13 -10.55 -9.07 4.54
C PHE A 13 -10.90 -10.52 4.18
N ARG A 14 -11.93 -11.09 4.82
CA ARG A 14 -12.40 -12.46 4.55
C ARG A 14 -13.66 -12.50 3.68
N THR A 15 -14.06 -11.36 3.12
CA THR A 15 -15.18 -11.26 2.16
C THR A 15 -14.65 -11.04 0.74
N ASP A 16 -15.58 -10.90 -0.21
CA ASP A 16 -15.27 -10.51 -1.60
C ASP A 16 -15.10 -8.98 -1.78
N GLY A 17 -15.06 -8.23 -0.68
CA GLY A 17 -14.97 -6.77 -0.68
C GLY A 17 -16.35 -6.10 -0.75
N ASP A 18 -16.47 -5.08 -1.60
CA ASP A 18 -17.69 -4.29 -1.80
C ASP A 18 -18.27 -4.60 -3.19
N PRO A 19 -19.38 -5.35 -3.28
CA PRO A 19 -20.00 -5.72 -4.56
C PRO A 19 -20.45 -4.53 -5.40
N GLU A 20 -20.94 -3.46 -4.78
CA GLU A 20 -21.39 -2.26 -5.51
C GLU A 20 -20.19 -1.58 -6.18
N GLN A 21 -19.06 -1.49 -5.46
CA GLN A 21 -17.83 -0.95 -6.04
C GLN A 21 -17.29 -1.84 -7.15
N ALA A 22 -17.38 -3.15 -6.98
CA ALA A 22 -16.92 -4.10 -7.97
C ALA A 22 -17.76 -4.03 -9.27
N ASP A 23 -19.09 -3.88 -9.16
CA ASP A 23 -19.98 -3.73 -10.32
C ASP A 23 -19.72 -2.38 -11.02
N ARG A 24 -19.48 -1.31 -10.25
CA ARG A 24 -19.09 -0.01 -10.80
C ARG A 24 -17.76 -0.07 -11.57
N GLN A 25 -16.76 -0.77 -11.03
CA GLN A 25 -15.45 -0.93 -11.68
C GLN A 25 -15.56 -1.73 -12.98
N GLU A 26 -16.39 -2.77 -13.00
CA GLU A 26 -16.65 -3.56 -14.21
C GLU A 26 -17.36 -2.72 -15.28
N GLY A 27 -18.36 -1.92 -14.91
CA GLY A 27 -19.01 -0.99 -15.84
C GLY A 27 -18.02 -0.04 -16.51
N LEU A 28 -17.13 0.59 -15.71
CA LEU A 28 -16.07 1.46 -16.24
C LEU A 28 -15.10 0.72 -17.17
N LEU A 29 -14.80 -0.54 -16.86
CA LEU A 29 -13.94 -1.37 -17.71
C LEU A 29 -14.61 -1.66 -19.06
N MET A 30 -15.91 -1.96 -19.09
CA MET A 30 -16.67 -2.20 -20.32
C MET A 30 -16.83 -0.93 -21.15
N ASP A 31 -17.03 0.23 -20.51
CA ASP A 31 -17.06 1.52 -21.21
C ASP A 31 -15.71 1.84 -21.87
N LEU A 32 -14.60 1.53 -21.19
CA LEU A 32 -13.25 1.74 -21.71
C LEU A 32 -12.88 0.72 -22.80
N LEU A 33 -13.34 -0.52 -22.68
CA LEU A 33 -13.03 -1.63 -23.58
C LEU A 33 -14.31 -2.36 -24.04
N PRO A 34 -15.12 -1.78 -24.95
CA PRO A 34 -16.45 -2.30 -25.30
C PRO A 34 -16.48 -3.70 -25.94
N GLY A 35 -15.33 -4.21 -26.39
CA GLY A 35 -15.19 -5.54 -26.98
C GLY A 35 -14.55 -6.57 -26.05
N LEU A 36 -14.33 -6.24 -24.77
CA LEU A 36 -13.68 -7.14 -23.83
C LEU A 36 -14.56 -8.36 -23.54
N ALA A 37 -14.10 -9.55 -23.92
CA ALA A 37 -14.75 -10.80 -23.55
C ALA A 37 -14.29 -11.23 -22.14
N VAL A 38 -15.10 -10.98 -21.13
CA VAL A 38 -14.82 -11.42 -19.75
C VAL A 38 -15.07 -12.93 -19.64
N VAL A 39 -14.00 -13.70 -19.41
CA VAL A 39 -14.07 -15.16 -19.22
C VAL A 39 -14.20 -15.58 -17.75
N GLY A 40 -14.03 -14.64 -16.83
CA GLY A 40 -14.12 -14.87 -15.39
C GLY A 40 -13.88 -13.58 -14.61
N ARG A 41 -14.47 -13.49 -13.42
CA ARG A 41 -14.37 -12.35 -12.51
C ARG A 41 -14.10 -12.85 -11.11
N THR A 42 -13.19 -12.17 -10.41
CA THR A 42 -12.92 -12.38 -8.99
C THR A 42 -12.70 -11.01 -8.35
N THR A 43 -13.27 -10.82 -7.18
CA THR A 43 -13.17 -9.58 -6.42
C THR A 43 -12.55 -9.89 -5.07
N VAL A 44 -11.68 -9.00 -4.60
CA VAL A 44 -11.05 -9.14 -3.29
C VAL A 44 -10.96 -7.79 -2.59
N PRO A 45 -11.09 -7.77 -1.25
CA PRO A 45 -10.87 -6.59 -0.45
C PRO A 45 -9.37 -6.22 -0.39
N CYS A 46 -9.05 -4.93 -0.38
CA CYS A 46 -7.70 -4.39 -0.13
C CYS A 46 -7.73 -3.09 0.69
N VAL A 47 -6.85 -2.94 1.68
CA VAL A 47 -6.69 -1.67 2.41
C VAL A 47 -5.41 -0.95 2.05
N THR A 48 -5.41 0.36 2.24
CA THR A 48 -4.23 1.20 2.17
C THR A 48 -3.96 1.84 3.51
N THR A 49 -2.71 1.74 3.98
CA THR A 49 -2.21 2.51 5.12
C THR A 49 -1.59 3.80 4.60
N TYR A 50 -2.09 4.93 5.11
CA TYR A 50 -1.58 6.26 4.75
C TYR A 50 -0.69 6.81 5.86
N THR A 51 0.38 7.50 5.47
CA THR A 51 1.28 8.23 6.37
C THR A 51 1.01 9.72 6.27
N PRO A 52 1.29 10.53 7.32
CA PRO A 52 1.16 11.98 7.24
C PRO A 52 2.03 12.63 6.16
N SER A 53 3.21 12.07 5.87
CA SER A 53 4.12 12.59 4.84
C SER A 53 3.65 12.26 3.41
N GLY A 54 2.73 11.31 3.23
CA GLY A 54 2.38 10.77 1.92
C GLY A 54 3.44 9.86 1.31
N HIS A 55 4.54 9.60 2.03
CA HIS A 55 5.61 8.68 1.66
C HIS A 55 5.69 7.48 2.63
N PRO A 56 6.12 6.30 2.18
CA PRO A 56 6.32 5.16 3.07
C PRO A 56 7.31 5.50 4.18
N VAL A 57 7.08 4.95 5.38
CA VAL A 57 8.08 5.03 6.44
C VAL A 57 9.10 3.92 6.23
N VAL A 58 10.38 4.27 6.18
CA VAL A 58 11.54 3.37 6.11
C VAL A 58 12.50 3.75 7.23
N ASP A 59 12.19 3.29 8.44
CA ASP A 59 12.91 3.73 9.65
C ASP A 59 12.85 2.71 10.79
N ASP A 60 13.59 2.99 11.87
CA ASP A 60 13.56 2.20 13.10
C ASP A 60 12.36 2.60 13.97
N LEU A 61 11.54 1.62 14.33
CA LEU A 61 10.52 1.78 15.37
C LEU A 61 11.12 1.61 16.77
N THR A 62 12.17 0.79 16.88
CA THR A 62 12.95 0.54 18.10
C THR A 62 14.39 0.21 17.73
N PRO A 63 15.34 0.12 18.68
CA PRO A 63 16.72 -0.29 18.39
C PRO A 63 16.90 -1.69 17.78
N ARG A 64 15.85 -2.52 17.73
CA ARG A 64 15.90 -3.88 17.15
C ARG A 64 14.80 -4.17 16.13
N VAL A 65 13.98 -3.17 15.80
CA VAL A 65 12.83 -3.32 14.90
C VAL A 65 12.82 -2.15 13.93
N SER A 66 13.00 -2.46 12.66
CA SER A 66 12.86 -1.52 11.56
C SER A 66 11.57 -1.83 10.79
N ALA A 67 11.00 -0.82 10.16
CA ALA A 67 9.74 -0.92 9.45
C ALA A 67 9.85 -0.32 8.04
N VAL A 68 9.14 -0.98 7.11
CA VAL A 68 8.81 -0.47 5.78
C VAL A 68 7.29 -0.54 5.66
N ILE A 69 6.62 0.56 5.98
CA ILE A 69 5.16 0.58 6.16
C ILE A 69 4.53 1.82 5.52
N GLY A 70 3.19 1.84 5.44
CA GLY A 70 2.47 3.03 4.97
C GLY A 70 2.57 3.24 3.46
N GLY A 71 2.13 2.25 2.68
CA GLY A 71 2.31 2.25 1.23
C GLY A 71 1.53 3.30 0.44
N ASN A 72 0.67 4.11 1.07
CA ASN A 72 -0.01 5.26 0.47
C ASN A 72 -0.70 4.98 -0.89
N GLY A 73 -1.09 3.73 -1.13
CA GLY A 73 -1.84 3.28 -2.31
C GLY A 73 -1.03 3.15 -3.60
N HIS A 74 0.30 3.30 -3.55
CA HIS A 74 1.11 3.37 -4.78
C HIS A 74 2.43 2.59 -4.74
N VAL A 75 2.78 1.93 -3.63
CA VAL A 75 4.10 1.28 -3.49
C VAL A 75 4.26 -0.05 -4.20
N ALA A 76 3.18 -0.74 -4.59
CA ALA A 76 3.29 -2.07 -5.19
C ALA A 76 4.23 -2.10 -6.40
N LYS A 77 4.23 -1.05 -7.22
CA LYS A 77 5.09 -0.89 -8.40
C LYS A 77 6.58 -0.68 -8.08
N CYS A 78 6.89 -0.12 -6.91
CA CYS A 78 8.25 0.23 -6.50
C CYS A 78 8.73 -0.57 -5.26
N ALA A 79 8.04 -1.66 -4.93
CA ALA A 79 8.39 -2.51 -3.78
C ALA A 79 9.85 -3.02 -3.81
N PRO A 80 10.45 -3.42 -4.96
CA PRO A 80 11.85 -3.82 -4.99
C PRO A 80 12.81 -2.68 -4.58
N ALA A 81 12.60 -1.48 -5.11
CA ALA A 81 13.43 -0.32 -4.79
C ALA A 81 13.30 0.09 -3.30
N LEU A 82 12.09 0.03 -2.75
CA LEU A 82 11.88 0.26 -1.31
C LEU A 82 12.55 -0.81 -0.44
N GLY A 83 12.53 -2.06 -0.89
CA GLY A 83 13.22 -3.17 -0.24
C GLY A 83 14.73 -2.99 -0.23
N GLU A 84 15.31 -2.54 -1.35
CA GLU A 84 16.73 -2.21 -1.45
C GLU A 84 17.12 -1.07 -0.51
N ILE A 85 16.36 0.03 -0.49
CA ILE A 85 16.58 1.16 0.43
C ILE A 85 16.54 0.70 1.89
N ALA A 86 15.55 -0.12 2.25
CA ALA A 86 15.40 -0.62 3.61
C ALA A 86 16.52 -1.58 4.02
N ALA A 87 16.90 -2.50 3.12
CA ALA A 87 18.00 -3.42 3.35
C ALA A 87 19.34 -2.69 3.48
N GLY A 88 19.62 -1.73 2.59
CA GLY A 88 20.82 -0.90 2.66
C GLY A 88 20.90 -0.14 3.98
N ARG A 89 19.81 0.48 4.42
CA ARG A 89 19.72 1.12 5.74
C ARG A 89 20.06 0.15 6.88
N LEU A 90 19.51 -1.06 6.87
CA LEU A 90 19.76 -2.11 7.87
C LEU A 90 21.23 -2.56 7.89
N LEU A 91 21.87 -2.61 6.73
CA LEU A 91 23.27 -3.00 6.56
C LEU A 91 24.25 -1.84 6.81
N GLY A 92 23.76 -0.64 7.09
CA GLY A 92 24.59 0.56 7.30
C GLY A 92 25.15 1.15 6.00
N GLU A 93 24.53 0.83 4.86
CA GLU A 93 24.90 1.39 3.57
C GLU A 93 24.45 2.87 3.45
N PRO A 94 25.11 3.66 2.59
CA PRO A 94 24.69 5.03 2.33
C PRO A 94 23.27 5.09 1.75
N TRP A 95 22.48 6.06 2.22
CA TRP A 95 21.17 6.34 1.63
C TRP A 95 21.30 6.83 0.17
N PRO A 96 20.43 6.42 -0.77
CA PRO A 96 20.52 6.85 -2.16
C PRO A 96 20.41 8.36 -2.35
N THR A 97 21.29 8.93 -3.17
CA THR A 97 21.42 10.40 -3.34
C THR A 97 20.24 11.08 -4.03
N GLY A 98 19.38 10.32 -4.73
CA GLY A 98 18.19 10.83 -5.42
C GLY A 98 16.90 10.71 -4.61
N VAL A 99 16.96 10.23 -3.38
CA VAL A 99 15.79 10.02 -2.51
C VAL A 99 15.96 10.88 -1.27
N ASP A 100 15.03 11.81 -1.05
CA ASP A 100 15.02 12.59 0.20
C ASP A 100 14.64 11.67 1.36
N ARG A 101 15.60 11.43 2.27
CA ARG A 101 15.44 10.52 3.41
C ARG A 101 14.37 11.01 4.38
N ASP A 102 14.22 12.31 4.56
CA ASP A 102 13.37 12.87 5.61
C ASP A 102 11.89 12.64 5.32
N LEU A 103 11.53 12.46 4.04
CA LEU A 103 10.19 12.07 3.62
C LEU A 103 9.79 10.67 4.12
N PHE A 104 10.77 9.78 4.30
CA PHE A 104 10.59 8.39 4.71
C PHE A 104 10.87 8.16 6.21
N ALA A 105 11.29 9.19 6.93
CA ALA A 105 11.55 9.10 8.35
C ALA A 105 10.25 8.84 9.13
N LEU A 106 10.37 8.15 10.26
CA LEU A 106 9.25 8.07 11.20
C LEU A 106 8.93 9.49 11.71
N PRO A 107 7.66 9.95 11.68
CA PRO A 107 7.32 11.26 12.19
C PRO A 107 7.75 11.41 13.65
N ALA A 108 8.33 12.55 14.00
CA ALA A 108 8.53 12.90 15.41
C ALA A 108 7.17 12.94 16.11
N GLY A 109 7.04 12.18 17.20
CA GLY A 109 5.83 12.10 18.03
C GLY A 109 5.57 13.36 18.86
#